data_AF-A0A2M8PCK7-F1
#
_entry.id   AF-A0A2M8PCK7-F1
#
_cell.length_a   1.000
_cell.length_b   1.000
_cell.length_c   1.000
_cell.angle_alpha   90.00
_cell.angle_beta   90.00
_cell.angle_gamma   90.00
#
_symmetry.space_group_name_H-M   'P 1'
#
loop_
_entity.id
_entity.type
_entity.pdbx_description
1 polymer ?
#
loop_
_entity_poly.entity_id
_entity_poly.type
_entity_poly.pdbx_seq_one_letter_code
_entity_poly.pdbx_strand_id
1 'polypeptide(L)'
;MSHTRPTVSVQDLLRHALPIGTRLVAGQAGLHGAVSWVAVLHTRPPAFPSLEGRELALLSIDALHLLSDKLTLTSIIHDLAQMDVAAIAVVGTVDSAARKAAQDHNIPLLNLPDGVVLRQLERDCVRVLLGTPPSPEERGAVIHEQLLQLSTENRGLRALIAALADLSGRTVVVQDKRLAILAAAGALVESPRFAA
;
A
#
# COMPACT_ATOMS: atom_id res chain seq x y z
N MET A 1 -11.02 -23.77 -24.65
CA MET A 1 -9.78 -23.13 -24.20
C MET A 1 -10.15 -22.21 -23.04
N SER A 2 -10.05 -22.73 -21.82
CA SER A 2 -10.39 -21.99 -20.60
C SER A 2 -9.30 -20.93 -20.40
N HIS A 3 -9.64 -19.66 -20.60
CA HIS A 3 -8.76 -18.56 -20.22
C HIS A 3 -8.75 -18.52 -18.69
N THR A 4 -7.81 -19.24 -18.07
CA THR A 4 -7.50 -19.07 -16.64
C THR A 4 -7.06 -17.62 -16.47
N ARG A 5 -7.97 -16.76 -15.99
CA ARG A 5 -7.60 -15.37 -15.69
C ARG A 5 -6.43 -15.40 -14.72
N PRO A 6 -5.37 -14.59 -14.93
CA PRO A 6 -4.32 -14.47 -13.95
C PRO A 6 -4.95 -14.00 -12.63
N THR A 7 -4.82 -14.82 -11.60
CA THR A 7 -5.26 -14.49 -10.25
C THR A 7 -4.38 -13.38 -9.72
N VAL A 8 -4.93 -12.19 -9.52
CA VAL A 8 -4.22 -11.03 -8.98
C VAL A 8 -3.83 -11.32 -7.53
N SER A 9 -2.56 -11.19 -7.19
CA SER A 9 -2.07 -11.38 -5.82
C SER A 9 -2.07 -10.09 -5.00
N VAL A 10 -1.92 -10.21 -3.67
CA VAL A 10 -1.72 -9.04 -2.79
C VAL A 10 -0.49 -8.24 -3.25
N GLN A 11 0.58 -8.92 -3.67
CA GLN A 11 1.76 -8.28 -4.21
C GLN A 11 1.47 -7.50 -5.50
N ASP A 12 0.58 -7.99 -6.37
CA ASP A 12 0.18 -7.26 -7.58
C ASP A 12 -0.61 -5.99 -7.22
N LEU A 13 -1.54 -6.06 -6.26
CA LEU A 13 -2.23 -4.86 -5.79
C LEU A 13 -1.26 -3.87 -5.15
N LEU A 14 -0.30 -4.34 -4.35
CA LEU A 14 0.76 -3.50 -3.79
C LEU A 14 1.57 -2.79 -4.87
N ARG A 15 1.83 -3.48 -5.99
CA ARG A 15 2.58 -2.95 -7.12
C ARG A 15 1.75 -2.10 -8.07
N HIS A 16 0.43 -2.23 -8.14
CA HIS A 16 -0.38 -1.66 -9.23
C HIS A 16 -1.50 -0.72 -8.77
N ALA A 17 -2.04 -0.91 -7.57
CA ALA A 17 -3.19 -0.15 -7.07
C ALA A 17 -2.89 0.62 -5.78
N LEU A 18 -2.01 0.11 -4.91
CA LEU A 18 -1.74 0.75 -3.63
C LEU A 18 -0.87 2.01 -3.78
N PRO A 19 -1.13 3.05 -2.96
CA PRO A 19 -0.42 4.32 -3.05
C PRO A 19 1.05 4.17 -2.65
N ILE A 20 1.88 5.04 -3.20
CA ILE A 20 3.30 5.15 -2.86
C ILE A 20 3.43 5.46 -1.37
N GLY A 21 4.35 4.78 -0.69
CA GLY A 21 4.51 4.87 0.76
C GLY A 21 3.73 3.82 1.55
N THR A 22 2.95 2.96 0.87
CA THR A 22 2.38 1.76 1.51
C THR A 22 3.50 0.83 1.94
N ARG A 23 3.54 0.47 3.23
CA ARG A 23 4.55 -0.43 3.79
C ARG A 23 3.91 -1.70 4.31
N LEU A 24 4.46 -2.85 3.93
CA LEU A 24 4.14 -4.09 4.63
C LEU A 24 4.81 -4.07 6.01
N VAL A 25 4.00 -4.21 7.06
CA VAL A 25 4.46 -4.16 8.45
C VAL A 25 4.40 -5.51 9.17
N ALA A 26 3.67 -6.49 8.62
CA ALA A 26 3.61 -7.88 9.11
C ALA A 26 3.04 -8.82 8.03
N GLY A 27 3.19 -10.14 8.21
CA GLY A 27 2.47 -11.14 7.40
C GLY A 27 3.03 -11.36 5.99
N GLN A 28 4.34 -11.20 5.81
CA GLN A 28 5.05 -11.39 4.54
C GLN A 28 4.69 -12.69 3.81
N ALA A 29 4.43 -13.77 4.55
CA ALA A 29 4.12 -15.08 4.00
C ALA A 29 2.85 -15.09 3.11
N GLY A 30 1.88 -14.21 3.37
CA GLY A 30 0.62 -14.14 2.63
C GLY A 30 0.64 -13.27 1.37
N LEU A 31 1.75 -12.61 1.04
CA LEU A 31 1.82 -11.65 -0.09
C LEU A 31 1.46 -12.24 -1.45
N HIS A 32 1.70 -13.53 -1.64
CA HIS A 32 1.41 -14.24 -2.89
C HIS A 32 -0.02 -14.81 -2.91
N GLY A 33 -0.81 -14.58 -1.86
CA GLY A 33 -2.22 -14.95 -1.81
C GLY A 33 -3.00 -14.23 -2.90
N ALA A 34 -3.81 -14.97 -3.66
CA ALA A 34 -4.73 -14.37 -4.62
C ALA A 34 -5.83 -13.59 -3.90
N VAL A 35 -6.11 -12.39 -4.41
CA VAL A 35 -7.16 -11.50 -3.94
C VAL A 35 -8.37 -11.65 -4.86
N SER A 36 -9.52 -11.94 -4.26
CA SER A 36 -10.80 -12.10 -4.98
C SER A 36 -11.49 -10.75 -5.18
N TRP A 37 -11.44 -9.89 -4.16
CA TRP A 37 -12.14 -8.62 -4.11
C TRP A 37 -11.51 -7.63 -3.12
N VAL A 38 -12.05 -6.41 -3.02
CA VAL A 38 -11.64 -5.40 -2.03
C VAL A 38 -12.87 -4.94 -1.27
N ALA A 39 -12.76 -4.81 0.05
CA ALA A 39 -13.85 -4.37 0.90
C ALA A 39 -13.39 -3.27 1.85
N VAL A 40 -14.13 -2.16 1.91
CA VAL A 40 -13.88 -1.06 2.85
C VAL A 40 -14.70 -1.23 4.12
N LEU A 41 -14.07 -1.07 5.27
CA LEU A 41 -14.76 -0.99 6.55
C LEU A 41 -15.65 0.26 6.58
N HIS A 42 -16.95 0.06 6.76
CA HIS A 42 -17.94 1.10 6.91
C HIS A 42 -18.15 1.47 8.39
N THR A 43 -18.29 2.76 8.67
CA THR A 43 -18.63 3.29 10.00
C THR A 43 -20.11 3.12 10.38
N ARG A 44 -20.90 2.43 9.55
CA ARG A 44 -22.32 2.11 9.78
C ARG A 44 -22.56 0.63 9.52
N PRO A 45 -23.42 -0.05 10.30
CA PRO A 45 -23.72 -1.46 10.08
C PRO A 45 -24.29 -1.74 8.67
N PRO A 46 -23.90 -2.86 8.03
CA PRO A 46 -22.86 -3.80 8.47
C PRO A 46 -21.45 -3.22 8.23
N ALA A 47 -20.56 -3.37 9.22
CA ALA A 47 -19.23 -2.77 9.23
C ALA A 47 -18.34 -3.28 8.07
N PHE A 48 -18.56 -4.52 7.62
CA PHE A 48 -18.12 -5.01 6.31
C PHE A 48 -19.34 -5.51 5.53
N PRO A 49 -19.38 -5.36 4.19
CA PRO A 49 -20.24 -6.21 3.37
C PRO A 49 -19.89 -7.69 3.62
N SER A 50 -20.79 -8.62 3.32
CA SER A 50 -20.51 -10.06 3.49
C SER A 50 -19.21 -10.45 2.79
N LEU A 51 -18.17 -10.74 3.57
CA LEU A 51 -16.90 -11.24 3.06
C LEU A 51 -17.09 -12.72 2.72
N GLU A 52 -16.79 -13.07 1.48
CA GLU A 52 -16.82 -14.42 0.91
C GLU A 52 -15.43 -15.09 0.98
N GLY A 53 -14.41 -14.36 1.42
CA GLY A 53 -13.04 -14.81 1.58
C GLY A 53 -12.12 -14.27 0.50
N ARG A 54 -10.83 -14.21 0.84
CA ARG A 54 -9.72 -13.72 0.00
C ARG A 54 -9.80 -12.24 -0.38
N GLU A 55 -10.55 -11.44 0.37
CA GLU A 55 -10.61 -10.00 0.12
C GLU A 55 -9.38 -9.26 0.66
N LEU A 56 -9.10 -8.12 0.04
CA LEU A 56 -8.30 -7.06 0.65
C LEU A 56 -9.22 -6.19 1.50
N ALA A 57 -9.09 -6.27 2.83
CA ALA A 57 -9.83 -5.42 3.75
C ALA A 57 -9.15 -4.06 3.90
N LEU A 58 -9.86 -2.97 3.61
CA LEU A 58 -9.40 -1.59 3.77
C LEU A 58 -10.04 -0.98 5.01
N LEU A 59 -9.22 -0.46 5.93
CA LEU A 59 -9.72 0.14 7.16
C LEU A 59 -8.95 1.38 7.58
N SER A 60 -9.60 2.18 8.41
CA SER A 60 -9.04 3.36 9.05
C SER A 60 -9.14 3.18 10.56
N ILE A 61 -8.06 3.50 11.29
CA ILE A 61 -8.06 3.48 12.75
C ILE A 61 -9.09 4.45 13.31
N ASP A 62 -9.22 5.64 12.70
CA ASP A 62 -10.23 6.63 13.09
C ASP A 62 -11.65 6.09 12.88
N ALA A 63 -11.90 5.39 11.78
CA ALA A 63 -13.19 4.75 11.51
C ALA A 63 -13.52 3.65 12.54
N LEU A 64 -12.53 2.89 13.00
CA LEU A 64 -12.70 1.90 14.06
C LEU A 64 -13.08 2.54 15.39
N HIS A 65 -12.41 3.62 15.79
CA HIS A 65 -12.73 4.34 17.01
C HIS A 65 -14.14 4.96 16.94
N LEU A 66 -14.56 5.47 15.79
CA LEU A 66 -15.91 5.98 15.58
C LEU A 66 -17.00 4.90 15.71
N LEU A 67 -16.70 3.64 15.38
CA LEU A 67 -17.61 2.51 15.58
C LEU A 67 -17.72 2.12 17.05
N SER A 68 -16.58 2.01 17.74
CA SER A 68 -16.53 1.75 19.19
C SER A 68 -15.14 1.98 19.75
N ASP A 69 -15.05 2.69 20.89
CA ASP A 69 -13.79 2.85 21.64
C ASP A 69 -13.18 1.52 22.14
N LYS A 70 -13.98 0.44 22.17
CA LYS A 70 -13.52 -0.90 22.58
C LYS A 70 -12.96 -1.72 21.43
N LEU A 71 -13.20 -1.31 20.18
CA LEU A 71 -12.69 -2.03 19.02
C LEU A 71 -11.21 -1.70 18.82
N THR A 72 -10.38 -2.73 18.85
CA THR A 72 -8.94 -2.60 18.60
C THR A 72 -8.60 -3.15 17.22
N LEU A 73 -7.53 -2.64 16.62
CA LEU A 73 -7.03 -3.22 15.36
C LEU A 73 -6.72 -4.71 15.53
N THR A 74 -6.15 -5.09 16.67
CA THR A 74 -5.84 -6.49 17.00
C THR A 74 -7.08 -7.38 16.96
N SER A 75 -8.18 -7.00 17.61
CA SER A 75 -9.42 -7.81 17.58
C SER A 75 -9.98 -7.94 16.17
N ILE A 76 -9.96 -6.86 15.39
CA ILE A 76 -10.41 -6.88 13.98
C ILE A 76 -9.55 -7.80 13.12
N ILE A 77 -8.23 -7.84 13.34
CA ILE A 77 -7.35 -8.77 12.63
C ILE A 77 -7.74 -10.22 12.93
N HIS A 78 -8.09 -10.55 14.17
CA HIS A 78 -8.52 -11.91 14.53
C HIS A 78 -9.85 -12.27 13.86
N ASP A 79 -10.81 -11.34 13.85
CA ASP A 79 -12.11 -11.53 13.20
C ASP A 79 -11.93 -11.73 11.69
N LEU A 80 -11.15 -10.87 11.04
CA LEU A 80 -10.87 -10.98 9.60
C LEU A 80 -10.08 -12.25 9.26
N ALA A 81 -9.24 -12.74 10.16
CA ALA A 81 -8.57 -14.02 9.99
C ALA A 81 -9.56 -15.20 9.94
N GLN A 82 -10.64 -15.15 10.72
CA GLN A 82 -11.70 -16.17 10.64
C GLN A 82 -12.49 -16.11 9.33
N MET A 83 -12.47 -14.97 8.65
CA MET A 83 -13.14 -14.74 7.37
C MET A 83 -12.25 -15.01 6.15
N ASP A 84 -11.04 -15.57 6.37
CA ASP A 84 -10.06 -15.94 5.32
C ASP A 84 -9.68 -14.77 4.38
N VAL A 85 -9.51 -13.56 4.92
CA VAL A 85 -9.09 -12.41 4.11
C VAL A 85 -7.69 -12.62 3.52
N ALA A 86 -7.46 -12.11 2.31
CA ALA A 86 -6.16 -12.22 1.65
C ALA A 86 -5.14 -11.23 2.22
N ALA A 87 -5.59 -10.03 2.63
CA ALA A 87 -4.73 -9.00 3.23
C ALA A 87 -5.56 -7.93 3.93
N ILE A 88 -4.86 -7.13 4.74
CA ILE A 88 -5.43 -6.02 5.50
C ILE A 88 -4.61 -4.76 5.21
N ALA A 89 -5.25 -3.68 4.75
CA ALA A 89 -4.62 -2.39 4.58
C ALA A 89 -5.25 -1.33 5.49
N VAL A 90 -4.40 -0.61 6.21
CA VAL A 90 -4.80 0.27 7.31
C VAL A 90 -4.26 1.67 7.09
N VAL A 91 -5.12 2.69 7.20
CA VAL A 91 -4.70 4.08 7.38
C VAL A 91 -4.66 4.39 8.88
N GLY A 92 -3.49 4.80 9.35
CA GLY A 92 -3.26 5.20 10.74
C GLY A 92 -2.19 4.37 11.45
N THR A 93 -2.02 4.63 12.75
CA THR A 93 -0.93 4.05 13.53
C THR A 93 -1.16 2.57 13.84
N VAL A 94 -0.28 1.70 13.30
CA VAL A 94 -0.28 0.26 13.59
C VAL A 94 0.66 -0.04 14.76
N ASP A 95 0.08 -0.49 15.87
CA ASP A 95 0.80 -0.87 17.10
C ASP A 95 1.48 -2.25 16.99
N SER A 96 2.30 -2.59 17.99
CA SER A 96 3.05 -3.85 17.99
C SER A 96 2.14 -5.08 18.16
N ALA A 97 1.03 -4.95 18.89
CA ALA A 97 0.07 -6.02 19.09
C ALA A 97 -0.62 -6.41 17.79
N ALA A 98 -1.07 -5.45 16.98
CA ALA A 98 -1.67 -5.69 15.68
C ALA A 98 -0.67 -6.33 14.70
N ARG A 99 0.58 -5.88 14.69
CA ARG A 99 1.63 -6.50 13.85
C ARG A 99 1.85 -7.95 14.22
N LYS A 100 1.92 -8.26 15.51
CA LYS A 100 2.09 -9.62 15.99
C LYS A 100 0.90 -10.50 15.59
N ALA A 101 -0.32 -10.03 15.80
CA ALA A 101 -1.53 -10.76 15.41
C ALA A 101 -1.56 -11.08 13.91
N ALA A 102 -1.27 -10.09 13.06
CA ALA A 102 -1.21 -10.30 11.62
C ALA A 102 -0.11 -11.29 11.21
N GLN A 103 1.05 -11.23 11.88
CA GLN A 103 2.14 -12.16 11.66
C GLN A 103 1.76 -13.60 12.06
N ASP A 104 1.12 -13.77 13.23
CA ASP A 104 0.71 -15.07 13.76
C ASP A 104 -0.33 -15.74 12.85
N HIS A 105 -1.20 -14.95 12.22
CA HIS A 105 -2.18 -15.43 11.22
C HIS A 105 -1.63 -15.50 9.79
N ASN A 106 -0.38 -15.10 9.54
CA ASN A 106 0.23 -14.97 8.21
C ASN A 106 -0.55 -14.07 7.23
N ILE A 107 -1.28 -13.08 7.75
CA ILE A 107 -2.07 -12.15 6.95
C ILE A 107 -1.23 -10.90 6.68
N PRO A 108 -1.00 -10.51 5.40
CA PRO A 108 -0.29 -9.30 5.06
C PRO A 108 -0.98 -8.09 5.68
N LEU A 109 -0.25 -7.35 6.51
CA LEU A 109 -0.69 -6.09 7.11
C LEU A 109 0.05 -4.95 6.43
N LEU A 110 -0.71 -4.13 5.70
CA LEU A 110 -0.21 -3.02 4.89
C LEU A 110 -0.56 -1.71 5.60
N ASN A 111 0.45 -0.94 5.96
CA ASN A 111 0.26 0.41 6.49
C ASN A 111 0.26 1.41 5.33
N LEU A 112 -0.88 2.06 5.12
CA LEU A 112 -1.12 3.06 4.08
C LEU A 112 -0.61 4.43 4.56
N PRO A 113 -0.13 5.29 3.64
CA PRO A 113 0.26 6.65 3.99
C PRO A 113 -0.96 7.45 4.49
N ASP A 114 -0.68 8.44 5.34
CA ASP A 114 -1.72 9.33 5.88
C ASP A 114 -2.39 10.13 4.74
N GLY A 115 -3.70 10.36 4.85
CA GLY A 115 -4.49 11.11 3.87
C GLY A 115 -5.04 10.29 2.69
N VAL A 116 -4.77 8.98 2.63
CA VAL A 116 -5.38 8.10 1.62
C VAL A 116 -6.89 8.00 1.80
N VAL A 117 -7.62 8.28 0.72
CA VAL A 117 -9.07 8.10 0.67
C VAL A 117 -9.40 6.64 0.32
N LEU A 118 -9.79 5.85 1.32
CA LEU A 118 -10.03 4.40 1.16
C LEU A 118 -11.03 4.05 0.05
N ARG A 119 -12.06 4.88 -0.17
CA ARG A 119 -13.02 4.67 -1.26
C ARG A 119 -12.39 4.82 -2.65
N GLN A 120 -11.42 5.73 -2.79
CA GLN A 120 -10.70 5.89 -4.05
C GLN A 120 -9.77 4.70 -4.26
N LEU A 121 -9.08 4.27 -3.20
CA LEU A 121 -8.22 3.10 -3.20
C LEU A 121 -8.98 1.82 -3.58
N GLU A 122 -10.17 1.62 -3.04
CA GLU A 122 -11.07 0.51 -3.39
C GLU A 122 -11.33 0.46 -4.91
N ARG A 123 -11.72 1.60 -5.51
CA ARG A 123 -11.97 1.70 -6.95
C ARG A 123 -10.74 1.34 -7.79
N ASP A 124 -9.56 1.78 -7.35
CA ASP A 124 -8.31 1.52 -8.06
C ASP A 124 -7.90 0.05 -7.94
N CYS A 125 -8.10 -0.59 -6.79
CA CYS A 125 -7.90 -2.03 -6.64
C CYS A 125 -8.90 -2.85 -7.47
N VAL A 126 -10.19 -2.49 -7.46
CA VAL A 126 -11.23 -3.15 -8.28
C VAL A 126 -10.89 -3.08 -9.76
N ARG A 127 -10.35 -1.95 -10.23
CA ARG A 127 -9.91 -1.78 -11.62
C ARG A 127 -8.83 -2.79 -12.02
N VAL A 128 -7.85 -3.01 -11.14
CA VAL A 128 -6.79 -4.02 -11.34
C VAL A 128 -7.36 -5.43 -11.30
N LEU A 129 -8.26 -5.74 -10.35
CA LEU A 129 -8.89 -7.06 -10.20
C LEU A 129 -9.76 -7.46 -11.39
N LEU A 130 -10.46 -6.50 -12.02
CA LEU A 130 -11.29 -6.73 -13.19
C LEU A 130 -10.49 -6.91 -14.50
N GLY A 131 -9.15 -6.83 -14.45
CA GLY A 131 -8.29 -7.07 -15.60
C GLY A 131 -8.18 -5.90 -16.57
N THR A 132 -8.52 -4.68 -16.13
CA THR A 132 -8.18 -3.43 -16.83
C THR A 132 -7.09 -2.72 -16.04
N PRO A 133 -5.86 -3.27 -15.97
CA PRO A 133 -4.77 -2.53 -15.35
C PRO A 133 -4.64 -1.17 -16.04
N PRO A 134 -4.46 -0.06 -15.30
CA PRO A 134 -4.24 1.23 -15.94
C PRO A 134 -3.07 1.10 -16.91
N SER A 135 -3.22 1.65 -18.11
CA SER A 135 -2.18 1.56 -19.12
C SER A 135 -0.88 2.18 -18.60
N PRO A 136 0.28 1.81 -19.14
CA PRO A 136 1.54 2.47 -18.79
C PRO A 136 1.47 3.99 -18.94
N GLU A 137 0.72 4.50 -19.92
CA GLU A 137 0.49 5.93 -20.10
C GLU A 137 -0.37 6.53 -18.99
N GLU A 138 -1.50 5.89 -18.63
CA GLU A 138 -2.38 6.34 -17.55
C GLU A 138 -1.65 6.36 -16.21
N ARG A 139 -0.85 5.32 -15.96
CA ARG A 139 -0.03 5.23 -14.76
C ARG A 139 1.11 6.25 -14.74
N GLY A 140 1.72 6.49 -15.90
CA GLY A 140 2.73 7.54 -16.06
C GLY A 140 2.17 8.93 -15.77
N ALA A 141 0.95 9.22 -16.21
CA ALA A 141 0.27 10.48 -15.95
C ALA A 141 -0.03 10.69 -14.45
N VAL A 142 -0.54 9.66 -13.76
CA VAL A 142 -0.79 9.72 -12.30
C VAL A 142 0.52 9.93 -11.53
N ILE A 143 1.58 9.20 -11.88
CA ILE A 143 2.90 9.36 -11.25
C ILE A 143 3.45 10.77 -11.53
N HIS A 144 3.28 11.28 -12.75
CA HIS A 144 3.73 12.61 -13.13
C HIS A 144 3.02 13.70 -12.34
N GLU A 145 1.68 13.63 -12.21
CA GLU A 145 0.92 14.59 -11.39
C GLU A 145 1.32 14.53 -9.92
N GLN A 146 1.49 13.34 -9.34
CA GLN A 146 1.92 13.17 -7.95
C GLN A 146 3.33 13.74 -7.72
N LEU A 147 4.26 13.52 -8.66
CA LEU A 147 5.60 14.13 -8.62
C LEU A 147 5.53 15.65 -8.78
N LEU A 148 4.64 16.17 -9.63
CA LEU A 148 4.41 17.61 -9.77
C LEU A 148 3.89 18.21 -8.46
N GLN A 149 2.93 17.54 -7.80
CA GLN A 149 2.35 17.98 -6.54
C GLN A 149 3.41 18.00 -5.42
N LEU A 150 4.22 16.94 -5.33
CA LEU A 150 5.36 16.87 -4.40
C LEU A 150 6.45 17.92 -4.71
N SER A 151 6.64 18.27 -5.98
CA SER A 151 7.53 19.35 -6.41
C SER A 151 6.98 20.74 -6.05
N THR A 152 5.66 20.91 -6.09
CA THR A 152 4.98 22.19 -5.83
C THR A 152 4.89 22.49 -4.32
N GLU A 153 4.87 21.46 -3.46
CA GLU A 153 4.93 21.59 -2.00
C GLU A 153 6.31 22.02 -1.44
N ASN A 154 7.25 22.44 -2.30
CA ASN A 154 8.57 22.94 -1.92
C ASN A 154 9.41 21.95 -1.08
N ARG A 155 9.13 20.64 -1.16
CA ARG A 155 9.88 19.60 -0.43
C ARG A 155 11.29 19.33 -1.01
N GLY A 156 11.63 20.03 -2.09
CA GLY A 156 12.98 20.06 -2.66
C GLY A 156 13.37 18.77 -3.40
N LEU A 157 14.46 18.88 -4.18
CA LEU A 157 15.01 17.83 -5.04
C LEU A 157 15.23 16.48 -4.31
N ARG A 158 15.52 16.50 -3.01
CA ARG A 158 15.75 15.30 -2.19
C ARG A 158 14.50 14.44 -2.01
N ALA A 159 13.33 15.06 -1.79
CA ALA A 159 12.08 14.32 -1.61
C ALA A 159 11.62 13.61 -2.90
N LEU A 160 11.81 14.27 -4.04
CA LEU A 160 11.54 13.70 -5.37
C LEU A 160 12.43 12.49 -5.66
N ILE A 161 13.72 12.58 -5.34
CA ILE A 161 14.67 11.50 -5.58
C ILE A 161 14.41 10.32 -4.65
N ALA A 162 14.02 10.56 -3.40
CA ALA A 162 13.58 9.50 -2.48
C ALA A 162 12.36 8.75 -3.04
N ALA A 163 11.33 9.48 -3.47
CA ALA A 163 10.14 8.88 -4.09
C ALA A 163 10.48 8.09 -5.37
N LEU A 164 11.39 8.58 -6.21
CA LEU A 164 11.86 7.89 -7.42
C LEU A 164 12.66 6.63 -7.11
N ALA A 165 13.51 6.65 -6.09
CA ALA A 165 14.27 5.50 -5.64
C ALA A 165 13.35 4.39 -5.11
N ASP A 166 12.36 4.77 -4.31
CA ASP A 166 11.33 3.85 -3.79
C ASP A 166 10.48 3.27 -4.93
N LEU A 167 10.06 4.11 -5.88
CA LEU A 167 9.25 3.69 -7.04
C LEU A 167 10.00 2.71 -7.95
N SER A 168 11.29 2.97 -8.19
CA SER A 168 12.10 2.16 -9.11
C SER A 168 12.74 0.95 -8.46
N GLY A 169 12.75 0.87 -7.11
CA GLY A 169 13.51 -0.12 -6.35
C GLY A 169 15.02 -0.03 -6.61
N ARG A 170 15.50 1.11 -7.10
CA ARG A 170 16.87 1.33 -7.55
C ARG A 170 17.46 2.55 -6.86
N THR A 171 18.79 2.62 -6.85
CA THR A 171 19.47 3.84 -6.42
C THR A 171 19.36 4.90 -7.51
N VAL A 172 18.88 6.09 -7.13
CA VAL A 172 18.72 7.23 -8.03
C VAL A 172 19.68 8.33 -7.57
N VAL A 173 20.46 8.86 -8.51
CA VAL A 173 21.41 9.95 -8.28
C VAL A 173 21.13 11.04 -9.30
N VAL A 174 21.05 12.28 -8.83
CA VAL A 174 20.97 13.47 -9.67
C VAL A 174 22.30 14.21 -9.60
N GLN A 175 22.88 14.47 -10.76
CA GLN A 175 24.17 15.15 -10.90
C GLN A 175 24.03 16.40 -11.77
N ASP A 176 24.91 17.37 -11.56
CA ASP A 176 25.10 18.47 -12.49
C ASP A 176 25.99 18.07 -13.68
N LYS A 177 26.19 19.00 -14.62
CA LYS A 177 27.07 18.78 -15.79
C LYS A 177 28.55 18.58 -15.44
N ARG A 178 28.97 18.82 -14.19
CA ARG A 178 30.32 18.61 -13.68
C ARG A 178 30.44 17.30 -12.90
N LEU A 179 29.39 16.46 -12.94
CA LEU A 179 29.27 15.21 -12.18
C LEU A 179 29.19 15.41 -10.66
N ALA A 180 28.93 16.64 -10.19
CA ALA A 180 28.68 16.89 -8.77
C ALA A 180 27.31 16.33 -8.38
N ILE A 181 27.25 15.53 -7.32
CA ILE A 181 26.00 14.95 -6.83
C ILE A 181 25.18 16.04 -6.16
N LEU A 182 24.02 16.34 -6.74
CA LEU A 182 23.07 17.32 -6.22
C LEU A 182 22.12 16.67 -5.20
N ALA A 183 21.79 15.39 -5.41
CA ALA A 183 21.07 14.56 -4.44
C ALA A 183 21.06 13.08 -4.87
N ALA A 184 20.88 12.19 -3.91
CA ALA A 184 20.81 10.74 -4.14
C ALA A 184 19.86 10.08 -3.13
N ALA A 185 19.20 8.99 -3.52
CA ALA A 185 18.42 8.14 -2.63
C ALA A 185 18.41 6.67 -3.10
N GLY A 186 18.15 5.75 -2.16
CA GLY A 186 18.10 4.31 -2.39
C GLY A 186 19.21 3.54 -1.66
N ALA A 187 19.14 2.21 -1.72
CA ALA A 187 19.92 1.30 -0.87
C ALA A 187 21.45 1.45 -0.94
N LEU A 188 22.02 1.96 -2.04
CA LEU A 188 23.47 2.14 -2.17
C LEU A 188 23.98 3.49 -1.61
N VAL A 189 23.08 4.43 -1.32
CA VAL A 189 23.44 5.76 -0.80
C VAL A 189 23.79 5.71 0.69
N GLU A 190 23.28 4.72 1.42
CA GLU A 190 23.60 4.49 2.85
C GLU A 190 24.97 3.83 3.07
N SER A 191 25.69 3.48 2.00
CA SER A 191 27.06 2.98 2.08
C SER A 191 28.07 4.14 2.19
N PRO A 192 29.11 4.04 3.06
CA PRO A 192 30.06 5.12 3.35
C PRO A 192 30.96 5.54 2.17
N ARG A 193 30.73 4.99 0.97
CA ARG A 193 31.41 5.37 -0.28
C ARG A 193 30.84 6.61 -0.96
N PHE A 194 29.67 7.11 -0.54
CA PHE A 194 29.01 8.30 -1.12
C PHE A 194 28.90 9.50 -0.17
N ALA A 195 29.53 9.42 1.01
CA ALA A 195 29.68 10.55 1.93
C ALA A 195 31.01 11.26 1.64
N ALA A 196 31.04 12.06 0.57
CA ALA A 196 32.12 13.02 0.29
C ALA A 196 31.55 14.24 -0.43
#